data_AF-A0A958TIY6-F1
#
_entry.id   AF-A0A958TIY6-F1
#
_cell.length_a   1.000
_cell.length_b   1.000
_cell.length_c   1.000
_cell.angle_alpha   90.00
_cell.angle_beta   90.00
_cell.angle_gamma   90.00
#
_symmetry.space_group_name_H-M   'P 1'
#
loop_
_entity.id
_entity.type
_entity.pdbx_description
1 polymer ?
#
loop_
_entity_poly.entity_id
_entity_poly.type
_entity_poly.pdbx_seq_one_letter_code
_entity_poly.pdbx_strand_id
1 'polypeptide(L)'
;MSKQLFKEFPEVSSTEWKQLIQFDLKGLDYNNTLIWSTNEGIDVKPFYHADEFKTPPKVSQTKATQWLICQTIFVANVEKSNEKAVNAIENGATSIKFIIPSETVVLKDLLVNINLSEVEVNIECLFNNAKFYTQLATLPSEAKIVVNNDIIGHLAQTGNWFDNLKIDYEHFESIVYQTTSITVNTALYQNAGATMVQQLAYALAHANEYLNHFDKRISDKEKATITFTFNMAVGANYFFEIAKLRALRNLWSALALCYGFDAKCHIIATPTKRNKTLYDYNTNL
;
A
#
# COMPACT_ATOMS: atom_id res chain seq x y z
N MET A 1 11.07 27.56 -27.73
CA MET A 1 10.31 28.75 -27.29
C MET A 1 8.89 28.31 -26.96
N SER A 2 8.49 28.36 -25.69
CA SER A 2 7.09 28.12 -25.30
C SER A 2 6.24 29.31 -25.74
N LYS A 3 5.22 29.09 -26.59
CA LYS A 3 4.19 30.12 -26.83
C LYS A 3 3.57 30.48 -25.48
N GLN A 4 3.71 31.74 -25.05
CA GLN A 4 3.03 32.22 -23.86
C GLN A 4 1.60 32.58 -24.24
N LEU A 5 0.68 31.69 -23.88
CA LEU A 5 -0.76 31.86 -24.07
C LEU A 5 -1.32 32.85 -23.03
N PHE A 6 -2.45 33.49 -23.34
CA PHE A 6 -3.26 34.32 -22.42
C PHE A 6 -2.68 35.67 -21.95
N LYS A 7 -1.56 36.15 -22.52
CA LYS A 7 -1.01 37.48 -22.19
C LYS A 7 -1.91 38.68 -22.51
N GLU A 8 -2.85 38.49 -23.42
CA GLU A 8 -3.79 39.53 -23.86
C GLU A 8 -4.92 39.76 -22.85
N PHE A 9 -5.01 38.90 -21.82
CA PHE A 9 -6.03 38.96 -20.77
C PHE A 9 -5.38 39.22 -19.41
N PRO A 10 -6.04 39.96 -18.51
CA PRO A 10 -5.59 40.09 -17.13
C PRO A 10 -5.61 38.73 -16.43
N GLU A 11 -4.71 38.54 -15.46
CA GLU A 11 -4.74 37.36 -14.59
C GLU A 11 -6.01 37.40 -13.74
N VAL A 12 -6.60 36.22 -13.50
CA VAL A 12 -7.82 36.06 -12.70
C VAL A 12 -7.44 35.54 -11.33
N SER A 13 -7.87 36.25 -10.29
CA SER A 13 -7.64 35.88 -8.89
C SER A 13 -8.68 34.89 -8.35
N SER A 14 -8.37 34.25 -7.22
CA SER A 14 -9.36 33.44 -6.51
C SER A 14 -10.57 34.24 -6.01
N THR A 15 -10.38 35.55 -5.78
CA THR A 15 -11.45 36.45 -5.33
C THR A 15 -12.45 36.71 -6.46
N GLU A 16 -11.96 36.99 -7.67
CA GLU A 16 -12.81 37.19 -8.85
C GLU A 16 -13.59 35.91 -9.19
N TRP A 17 -12.94 34.74 -9.09
CA TRP A 17 -13.61 33.45 -9.24
C TRP A 17 -14.73 33.25 -8.20
N LYS A 18 -14.49 33.57 -6.92
CA LYS A 18 -15.52 33.47 -5.87
C LYS A 18 -16.69 34.41 -6.11
N GLN A 19 -16.44 35.65 -6.58
CA GLN A 19 -17.49 36.61 -6.88
C GLN A 19 -18.41 36.12 -8.01
N LEU A 20 -17.83 35.56 -9.07
CA LEU A 20 -18.60 34.99 -10.17
C LEU A 20 -19.45 33.80 -9.70
N ILE A 21 -18.86 32.87 -8.93
CA ILE A 21 -19.60 31.74 -8.37
C ILE A 21 -20.76 32.23 -7.48
N GLN A 22 -20.52 33.24 -6.64
CA GLN A 22 -21.56 33.77 -5.75
C GLN A 22 -22.71 34.42 -6.53
N PHE A 23 -22.41 35.08 -7.64
CA PHE A 23 -23.41 35.61 -8.57
C PHE A 23 -24.24 34.47 -9.18
N ASP A 24 -23.59 33.41 -9.66
CA ASP A 24 -24.25 32.25 -10.27
C ASP A 24 -25.09 31.43 -9.29
N LEU A 25 -24.73 31.46 -8.00
CA LEU A 25 -25.50 30.83 -6.92
C LEU A 25 -26.84 31.54 -6.64
N LYS A 26 -27.11 32.72 -7.20
CA LYS A 26 -28.40 33.43 -7.10
C LYS A 26 -28.94 33.54 -5.67
N GLY A 27 -28.05 33.82 -4.72
CA GLY A 27 -28.39 33.97 -3.29
C GLY A 27 -28.31 32.69 -2.45
N LEU A 28 -27.98 31.54 -3.03
CA LEU A 28 -27.62 30.35 -2.27
C LEU A 28 -26.27 30.54 -1.56
N ASP A 29 -26.14 29.98 -0.36
CA ASP A 29 -24.92 30.05 0.43
C ASP A 29 -23.82 29.17 -0.18
N TYR A 30 -22.65 29.75 -0.43
CA TYR A 30 -21.51 29.07 -1.03
C TYR A 30 -21.04 27.86 -0.22
N ASN A 31 -20.93 28.02 1.10
CA ASN A 31 -20.37 26.98 1.97
C ASN A 31 -21.30 25.77 2.04
N ASN A 32 -22.60 26.01 2.18
CA ASN A 32 -23.60 24.93 2.24
C ASN A 32 -23.84 24.27 0.88
N THR A 33 -23.66 24.99 -0.23
CA THR A 33 -24.02 24.49 -1.57
C THR A 33 -22.87 23.79 -2.27
N LEU A 34 -21.63 24.29 -2.12
CA LEU A 34 -20.50 23.88 -2.96
C LEU A 34 -19.35 23.22 -2.20
N ILE A 35 -19.27 23.39 -0.88
CA ILE A 35 -18.24 22.69 -0.10
C ILE A 35 -18.71 21.28 0.14
N TRP A 36 -17.93 20.31 -0.31
CA TRP A 36 -18.17 18.91 0.00
C TRP A 36 -17.47 18.55 1.31
N SER A 37 -18.25 18.44 2.38
CA SER A 37 -17.78 17.87 3.64
C SER A 37 -17.71 16.35 3.53
N THR A 38 -16.49 15.83 3.43
CA THR A 38 -16.27 14.39 3.25
C THR A 38 -16.40 13.63 4.57
N ASN A 39 -16.66 12.33 4.47
CA ASN A 39 -16.61 11.41 5.62
C ASN A 39 -15.20 11.29 6.24
N GLU A 40 -14.18 11.87 5.60
CA GLU A 40 -12.81 11.94 6.10
C GLU A 40 -12.59 13.13 7.06
N GLY A 41 -13.62 13.97 7.27
CA GLY A 41 -13.47 15.23 8.00
C GLY A 41 -12.67 16.28 7.24
N ILE A 42 -12.62 16.16 5.91
CA ILE A 42 -11.91 17.08 5.01
C ILE A 42 -12.95 17.80 4.15
N ASP A 43 -12.94 19.13 4.20
CA ASP A 43 -13.77 19.97 3.33
C ASP A 43 -13.09 20.18 1.98
N VAL A 44 -13.78 19.79 0.91
CA VAL A 44 -13.30 19.93 -0.45
C VAL A 44 -13.95 21.15 -1.10
N LYS A 45 -13.12 22.13 -1.45
CA LYS A 45 -13.55 23.31 -2.21
C LYS A 45 -13.85 22.95 -3.66
N PRO A 46 -14.78 23.66 -4.32
CA PRO A 46 -15.09 23.46 -5.75
C PRO A 46 -13.92 23.86 -6.67
N PHE A 47 -12.98 24.69 -6.21
CA PHE A 47 -11.78 25.05 -6.94
C PHE A 47 -10.61 25.33 -5.99
N TYR A 48 -9.39 25.27 -6.52
CA TYR A 48 -8.15 25.64 -5.84
C TYR A 48 -7.37 26.58 -6.74
N HIS A 49 -6.73 27.60 -6.18
CA HIS A 49 -5.99 28.60 -6.95
C HIS A 49 -4.63 28.90 -6.32
N ALA A 50 -3.64 29.27 -7.14
CA ALA A 50 -2.25 29.42 -6.70
C ALA A 50 -2.08 30.55 -5.67
N ASP A 51 -2.86 31.63 -5.78
CA ASP A 51 -2.84 32.77 -4.86
C ASP A 51 -3.38 32.44 -3.45
N GLU A 52 -4.07 31.30 -3.27
CA GLU A 52 -4.52 30.83 -1.96
C GLU A 52 -3.39 30.14 -1.16
N PHE A 53 -2.23 29.90 -1.79
CA PHE A 53 -1.10 29.22 -1.16
C PHE A 53 0.08 30.18 -0.93
N LYS A 54 0.48 30.39 0.34
CA LYS A 54 1.71 31.12 0.67
C LYS A 54 2.96 30.46 0.09
N THR A 55 2.97 29.13 0.10
CA THR A 55 4.01 28.29 -0.48
C THR A 55 3.35 27.17 -1.27
N PRO A 56 3.73 26.94 -2.53
CA PRO A 56 3.17 25.85 -3.32
C PRO A 56 3.35 24.49 -2.63
N PRO A 57 2.38 23.57 -2.79
CA PRO A 57 2.53 22.22 -2.25
C PRO A 57 3.73 21.51 -2.87
N LYS A 58 4.47 20.75 -2.05
CA LYS A 58 5.61 19.97 -2.54
C LYS A 58 5.14 18.95 -3.58
N VAL A 59 5.81 18.94 -4.73
CA VAL A 59 5.55 17.97 -5.79
C VAL A 59 6.07 16.60 -5.35
N SER A 60 5.27 15.56 -5.59
CA SER A 60 5.70 14.18 -5.31
C SER A 60 6.82 13.80 -6.27
N GLN A 61 7.88 13.16 -5.76
CA GLN A 61 8.95 12.60 -6.61
C GLN A 61 8.59 11.22 -7.20
N THR A 62 7.42 10.67 -6.87
CA THR A 62 6.94 9.39 -7.40
C THR A 62 6.70 9.45 -8.91
N LYS A 63 7.25 8.49 -9.64
CA LYS A 63 7.07 8.35 -11.09
C LYS A 63 5.98 7.33 -11.40
N ALA A 64 5.02 7.70 -12.25
CA ALA A 64 3.88 6.84 -12.62
C ALA A 64 4.27 5.60 -13.45
N THR A 65 5.48 5.56 -14.01
CA THR A 65 5.94 4.48 -14.90
C THR A 65 6.59 3.29 -14.20
N GLN A 66 6.67 3.30 -12.87
CA GLN A 66 7.37 2.28 -12.08
C GLN A 66 6.39 1.47 -11.24
N TRP A 67 5.55 0.67 -11.89
CA TRP A 67 4.61 -0.23 -11.22
C TRP A 67 4.69 -1.65 -11.80
N LEU A 68 4.36 -2.63 -10.97
CA LEU A 68 4.28 -4.04 -11.36
C LEU A 68 2.81 -4.46 -11.42
N ILE A 69 2.48 -5.29 -12.41
CA ILE A 69 1.18 -5.94 -12.55
C ILE A 69 1.26 -7.23 -11.73
N CYS A 70 0.65 -7.22 -10.55
CA CYS A 70 0.72 -8.34 -9.61
C CYS A 70 -0.53 -9.21 -9.69
N GLN A 71 -0.36 -10.50 -10.01
CA GLN A 71 -1.44 -11.49 -9.94
C GLN A 71 -1.36 -12.27 -8.63
N THR A 72 -2.45 -12.30 -7.87
CA THR A 72 -2.53 -13.09 -6.62
C THR A 72 -3.07 -14.50 -6.89
N ILE A 73 -2.41 -15.51 -6.33
CA ILE A 73 -2.71 -16.94 -6.50
C ILE A 73 -2.72 -17.61 -5.13
N PHE A 74 -3.83 -18.25 -4.77
CA PHE A 74 -3.91 -19.09 -3.58
C PHE A 74 -3.42 -20.52 -3.90
N VAL A 75 -2.44 -21.00 -3.12
CA VAL A 75 -1.75 -22.27 -3.39
C VAL A 75 -2.51 -23.46 -2.79
N ALA A 76 -3.58 -23.87 -3.47
CA ALA A 76 -4.33 -25.09 -3.10
C ALA A 76 -3.64 -26.38 -3.56
N ASN A 77 -2.92 -26.31 -4.68
CA ASN A 77 -2.12 -27.40 -5.24
C ASN A 77 -0.91 -26.79 -5.95
N VAL A 78 0.30 -27.28 -5.65
CA VAL A 78 1.56 -26.66 -6.09
C VAL A 78 1.65 -26.58 -7.62
N GLU A 79 1.46 -27.71 -8.29
CA GLU A 79 1.55 -27.81 -9.76
C GLU A 79 0.54 -26.90 -10.46
N LYS A 80 -0.75 -26.99 -10.10
CA LYS A 80 -1.80 -26.14 -10.69
C LYS A 80 -1.62 -24.66 -10.39
N SER A 81 -0.99 -24.33 -9.27
CA SER A 81 -0.72 -22.93 -8.90
C SER A 81 0.48 -22.37 -9.67
N ASN A 82 1.49 -23.21 -9.92
CA ASN A 82 2.60 -22.88 -10.80
C ASN A 82 2.13 -22.65 -12.24
N GLU A 83 1.31 -23.56 -12.80
CA GLU A 83 0.73 -23.40 -14.14
C GLU A 83 -0.02 -22.07 -14.30
N LYS A 84 -0.83 -21.70 -13.29
CA LYS A 84 -1.52 -20.40 -13.25
C LYS A 84 -0.57 -19.22 -13.20
N ALA A 85 0.53 -19.34 -12.45
CA ALA A 85 1.54 -18.28 -12.35
C ALA A 85 2.26 -18.07 -13.68
N VAL A 86 2.73 -19.15 -14.29
CA VAL A 86 3.39 -19.13 -15.62
C VAL A 86 2.44 -18.52 -16.66
N ASN A 87 1.18 -18.98 -16.70
CA ASN A 87 0.20 -18.43 -17.62
C ASN A 87 -0.07 -16.94 -17.38
N ALA A 88 -0.14 -16.48 -16.12
CA ALA A 88 -0.31 -15.06 -15.81
C ALA A 88 0.89 -14.22 -16.32
N ILE A 89 2.11 -14.72 -16.15
CA ILE A 89 3.35 -14.07 -16.63
C ILE A 89 3.35 -13.98 -18.15
N GLU A 90 3.01 -15.07 -18.85
CA GLU A 90 2.89 -15.08 -20.32
C GLU A 90 1.85 -14.07 -20.82
N ASN A 91 0.83 -13.76 -20.01
CA ASN A 91 -0.21 -12.77 -20.30
C ASN A 91 0.11 -11.37 -19.74
N GLY A 92 1.35 -11.10 -19.35
CA GLY A 92 1.82 -9.76 -19.00
C GLY A 92 1.87 -9.41 -17.52
N ALA A 93 1.61 -10.36 -16.61
CA ALA A 93 1.91 -10.16 -15.20
C ALA A 93 3.43 -10.05 -14.99
N THR A 94 3.85 -9.02 -14.25
CA THR A 94 5.26 -8.76 -13.94
C THR A 94 5.61 -9.04 -12.48
N SER A 95 4.60 -9.40 -11.68
CA SER A 95 4.74 -9.87 -10.31
C SER A 95 3.69 -10.94 -10.01
N ILE A 96 4.05 -11.93 -9.20
CA ILE A 96 3.14 -12.98 -8.73
C ILE A 96 3.12 -12.98 -7.21
N LYS A 97 1.93 -12.96 -6.61
CA LYS A 97 1.75 -13.13 -5.17
C LYS A 97 1.17 -14.51 -4.88
N PHE A 98 1.91 -15.34 -4.17
CA PHE A 98 1.44 -16.62 -3.66
C PHE A 98 0.94 -16.47 -2.22
N ILE A 99 -0.31 -16.90 -1.99
CA ILE A 99 -0.85 -17.12 -0.65
C ILE A 99 -0.69 -18.60 -0.34
N ILE A 100 0.18 -18.92 0.61
CA ILE A 100 0.61 -20.27 0.95
C ILE A 100 -0.12 -20.72 2.23
N PRO A 101 -1.06 -21.68 2.15
CA PRO A 101 -1.87 -22.08 3.29
C PRO A 101 -1.21 -23.12 4.21
N SER A 102 -0.13 -23.78 3.75
CA SER A 102 0.48 -24.92 4.47
C SER A 102 2.00 -24.89 4.39
N GLU A 103 2.65 -25.25 5.51
CA GLU A 103 4.11 -25.39 5.63
C GLU A 103 4.69 -26.52 4.77
N THR A 104 3.86 -27.45 4.32
CA THR A 104 4.26 -28.58 3.48
C THR A 104 4.60 -28.19 2.04
N VAL A 105 4.36 -26.94 1.66
CA VAL A 105 4.66 -26.44 0.30
C VAL A 105 6.16 -26.27 0.12
N VAL A 106 6.69 -26.88 -0.94
CA VAL A 106 8.09 -26.73 -1.35
C VAL A 106 8.20 -25.58 -2.36
N LEU A 107 8.90 -24.51 -1.99
CA LEU A 107 9.00 -23.30 -2.82
C LEU A 107 9.68 -23.57 -4.17
N LYS A 108 10.68 -24.45 -4.19
CA LYS A 108 11.39 -24.81 -5.43
C LYS A 108 10.44 -25.38 -6.49
N ASP A 109 9.47 -26.20 -6.07
CA ASP A 109 8.50 -26.82 -6.97
C ASP A 109 7.43 -25.81 -7.40
N LEU A 110 7.03 -24.91 -6.50
CA LEU A 110 6.07 -23.84 -6.80
C LEU A 110 6.60 -22.81 -7.81
N LEU A 111 7.92 -22.60 -7.84
CA LEU A 111 8.58 -21.57 -8.63
C LEU A 111 9.24 -22.11 -9.92
N VAL A 112 8.98 -23.36 -10.29
CA VAL A 112 9.47 -23.97 -11.54
C VAL A 112 9.07 -23.11 -12.74
N ASN A 113 9.98 -22.94 -13.70
CA ASN A 113 9.76 -22.17 -14.93
C ASN A 113 9.42 -20.67 -14.74
N ILE A 114 9.67 -20.09 -13.56
CA ILE A 114 9.54 -18.64 -13.32
C ILE A 114 10.94 -18.02 -13.30
N ASN A 115 11.19 -17.02 -14.15
CA ASN A 115 12.44 -16.26 -14.14
C ASN A 115 12.46 -15.28 -12.96
N LEU A 116 13.04 -15.71 -11.83
CA LEU A 116 13.09 -14.94 -10.58
C LEU A 116 13.96 -13.67 -10.66
N SER A 117 14.77 -13.51 -11.71
CA SER A 117 15.55 -12.28 -11.94
C SER A 117 14.71 -11.17 -12.60
N GLU A 118 13.61 -11.53 -13.27
CA GLU A 118 12.74 -10.62 -14.00
C GLU A 118 11.42 -10.39 -13.28
N VAL A 119 10.79 -11.47 -12.81
CA VAL A 119 9.49 -11.46 -12.13
C VAL A 119 9.68 -11.36 -10.63
N GLU A 120 9.02 -10.38 -10.01
CA GLU A 120 8.97 -10.28 -8.55
C GLU A 120 7.97 -11.30 -7.99
N VAL A 121 8.37 -12.06 -6.97
CA VAL A 121 7.51 -13.02 -6.29
C VAL A 121 7.24 -12.59 -4.86
N ASN A 122 5.98 -12.39 -4.55
CA ASN A 122 5.47 -12.04 -3.23
C ASN A 122 4.98 -13.32 -2.53
N ILE A 123 5.49 -13.60 -1.33
CA ILE A 123 5.11 -14.78 -0.54
C ILE A 123 4.34 -14.32 0.69
N GLU A 124 3.09 -14.76 0.83
CA GLU A 124 2.27 -14.58 2.03
C GLU A 124 1.89 -15.94 2.59
N CYS A 125 2.34 -16.24 3.81
CA CYS A 125 2.03 -17.51 4.48
C CYS A 125 0.82 -17.31 5.42
N LEU A 126 -0.09 -18.28 5.47
CA LEU A 126 -1.20 -18.30 6.43
C LEU A 126 -0.85 -19.02 7.75
N PHE A 127 0.44 -19.10 8.04
CA PHE A 127 1.04 -19.68 9.23
C PHE A 127 2.27 -18.86 9.61
N ASN A 128 2.68 -18.93 10.88
CA ASN A 128 3.84 -18.19 11.39
C ASN A 128 4.96 -19.14 11.82
N ASN A 129 5.70 -19.67 10.84
CA ASN A 129 6.81 -20.58 11.10
C ASN A 129 8.08 -20.14 10.38
N ALA A 130 9.06 -19.70 11.17
CA ALA A 130 10.36 -19.24 10.69
C ALA A 130 11.16 -20.31 9.92
N LYS A 131 10.94 -21.61 10.17
CA LYS A 131 11.65 -22.70 9.46
C LYS A 131 11.23 -22.80 8.00
N PHE A 132 10.03 -22.36 7.64
CA PHE A 132 9.57 -22.38 6.25
C PHE A 132 10.46 -21.50 5.36
N TYR A 133 10.92 -20.36 5.88
CA TYR A 133 11.69 -19.37 5.13
C TYR A 133 13.15 -19.77 4.89
N THR A 134 13.65 -20.84 5.52
CA THR A 134 14.99 -21.37 5.20
C THR A 134 15.07 -21.89 3.77
N GLN A 135 13.93 -22.21 3.15
CA GLN A 135 13.84 -22.58 1.74
C GLN A 135 14.31 -21.45 0.80
N LEU A 136 14.22 -20.19 1.22
CA LEU A 136 14.67 -19.05 0.41
C LEU A 136 16.18 -19.07 0.14
N ALA A 137 16.97 -19.66 1.04
CA ALA A 137 18.41 -19.83 0.83
C ALA A 137 18.75 -20.78 -0.34
N THR A 138 17.78 -21.57 -0.83
CA THR A 138 17.96 -22.46 -1.98
C THR A 138 17.67 -21.77 -3.32
N LEU A 139 17.13 -20.55 -3.28
CA LEU A 139 16.81 -19.76 -4.48
C LEU A 139 18.06 -19.03 -5.00
N PRO A 140 18.09 -18.67 -6.30
CA PRO A 140 19.17 -17.88 -6.87
C PRO A 140 19.34 -16.53 -6.15
N SER A 141 20.57 -16.03 -6.08
CA SER A 141 20.90 -14.77 -5.39
C SER A 141 20.21 -13.53 -5.97
N GLU A 142 19.91 -13.58 -7.26
CA GLU A 142 19.24 -12.54 -8.05
C GLU A 142 17.71 -12.62 -7.96
N ALA A 143 17.17 -13.58 -7.19
CA ALA A 143 15.74 -13.75 -7.04
C ALA A 143 15.09 -12.54 -6.36
N LYS A 144 14.08 -11.96 -7.01
CA LYS A 144 13.29 -10.85 -6.48
C LYS A 144 12.16 -11.36 -5.60
N ILE A 145 12.47 -11.74 -4.37
CA ILE A 145 11.48 -12.24 -3.41
C ILE A 145 11.09 -11.14 -2.42
N VAL A 146 9.79 -10.95 -2.24
CA VAL A 146 9.20 -10.09 -1.21
C VAL A 146 8.39 -10.97 -0.25
N VAL A 147 8.70 -10.90 1.03
CA VAL A 147 7.99 -11.67 2.06
C VAL A 147 6.95 -10.79 2.76
N ASN A 148 5.70 -11.24 2.76
CA ASN A 148 4.62 -10.62 3.51
C ASN A 148 4.49 -11.27 4.87
N ASN A 149 5.02 -10.58 5.89
CA ASN A 149 5.01 -11.03 7.28
C ASN A 149 4.31 -9.98 8.16
N ASP A 150 3.13 -10.33 8.69
CA ASP A 150 2.27 -9.41 9.46
C ASP A 150 1.45 -10.12 10.54
N ILE A 151 2.05 -10.34 11.72
CA ILE A 151 1.40 -11.03 12.84
C ILE A 151 0.28 -10.21 13.51
N ILE A 152 0.41 -8.88 13.57
CA ILE A 152 -0.63 -8.00 14.11
C ILE A 152 -1.81 -7.93 13.11
N GLY A 153 -1.54 -7.94 11.81
CA GLY A 153 -2.58 -8.04 10.79
C GLY A 153 -3.38 -9.33 10.93
N HIS A 154 -2.71 -10.46 11.20
CA HIS A 154 -3.40 -11.72 11.53
C HIS A 154 -4.28 -11.57 12.79
N LEU A 155 -3.71 -11.07 13.89
CA LEU A 155 -4.46 -10.83 15.13
C LEU A 155 -5.70 -9.97 14.91
N ALA A 156 -5.56 -8.87 14.16
CA ALA A 156 -6.66 -7.96 13.86
C ALA A 156 -7.75 -8.62 12.99
N GLN A 157 -7.36 -9.57 12.12
CA GLN A 157 -8.30 -10.27 11.25
C GLN A 157 -9.06 -11.39 11.97
N THR A 158 -8.36 -12.17 12.80
CA THR A 158 -8.89 -13.41 13.41
C THR A 158 -9.33 -13.22 14.86
N GLY A 159 -8.91 -12.12 15.49
CA GLY A 159 -9.04 -11.90 16.93
C GLY A 159 -8.08 -12.74 17.77
N ASN A 160 -7.17 -13.51 17.16
CA ASN A 160 -6.29 -14.45 17.85
C ASN A 160 -4.86 -14.39 17.29
N TRP A 161 -3.88 -14.68 18.14
CA TRP A 161 -2.53 -15.01 17.68
C TRP A 161 -2.52 -16.38 16.98
N PHE A 162 -1.50 -16.68 16.19
CA PHE A 162 -1.31 -18.03 15.65
C PHE A 162 -1.14 -19.03 16.79
N ASP A 163 -0.30 -18.70 17.76
CA ASP A 163 -0.12 -19.45 18.99
C ASP A 163 -0.40 -18.55 20.21
N ASN A 164 0.47 -17.59 20.44
CA ASN A 164 0.34 -16.56 21.48
C ASN A 164 1.31 -15.42 21.21
N LEU A 165 1.08 -14.28 21.86
CA LEU A 165 1.90 -13.07 21.71
C LEU A 165 3.41 -13.37 21.72
N LYS A 166 3.91 -14.14 22.69
CA LYS A 166 5.35 -14.35 22.82
C LYS A 166 5.91 -15.20 21.68
N ILE A 167 5.30 -16.35 21.40
CA ILE A 167 5.76 -17.28 20.36
C ILE A 167 5.65 -16.64 18.98
N ASP A 168 4.55 -15.92 18.72
CA ASP A 168 4.33 -15.26 17.43
C ASP A 168 5.40 -14.20 17.15
N TYR A 169 5.77 -13.40 18.15
CA TYR A 169 6.85 -12.43 18.03
C TYR A 169 8.22 -13.10 17.88
N GLU A 170 8.51 -14.22 18.56
CA GLU A 170 9.76 -14.97 18.37
C GLU A 170 9.91 -15.50 16.93
N HIS A 171 8.82 -16.03 16.36
CA HIS A 171 8.80 -16.43 14.94
C HIS A 171 8.89 -15.23 14.00
N PHE A 172 8.16 -14.15 14.28
CA PHE A 172 8.20 -12.92 13.49
C PHE A 172 9.61 -12.33 13.45
N GLU A 173 10.28 -12.18 14.60
CA GLU A 173 11.68 -11.74 14.70
C GLU A 173 12.57 -12.63 13.82
N SER A 174 12.47 -13.95 13.97
CA SER A 174 13.26 -14.92 13.20
C SER A 174 13.02 -14.84 11.69
N ILE A 175 11.80 -14.53 11.25
CA ILE A 175 11.46 -14.34 9.84
C ILE A 175 12.06 -13.01 9.34
N VAL A 176 11.95 -11.93 10.10
CA VAL A 176 12.53 -10.63 9.74
C VAL A 176 14.04 -10.72 9.62
N TYR A 177 14.73 -11.42 10.53
CA TYR A 177 16.18 -11.63 10.41
C TYR A 177 16.59 -12.40 9.15
N GLN A 178 15.77 -13.36 8.70
CA GLN A 178 16.04 -14.15 7.50
C GLN A 178 15.70 -13.42 6.19
N THR A 179 14.70 -12.53 6.22
CA THR A 179 14.06 -11.99 4.99
C THR A 179 14.22 -10.48 4.84
N THR A 180 14.63 -9.78 5.90
CA THR A 180 14.69 -8.30 5.97
C THR A 180 13.39 -7.61 5.55
N SER A 181 12.25 -8.29 5.73
CA SER A 181 10.95 -7.84 5.21
C SER A 181 9.92 -7.76 6.34
N ILE A 182 9.21 -6.64 6.40
CA ILE A 182 8.06 -6.42 7.28
C ILE A 182 6.88 -5.93 6.45
N THR A 183 5.69 -6.47 6.68
CA THR A 183 4.48 -6.02 6.01
C THR A 183 3.47 -5.48 7.01
N VAL A 184 2.76 -4.43 6.60
CA VAL A 184 1.60 -3.87 7.31
C VAL A 184 0.40 -3.95 6.38
N ASN A 185 -0.52 -4.87 6.65
CA ASN A 185 -1.70 -5.11 5.83
C ASN A 185 -2.88 -4.22 6.22
N THR A 186 -2.84 -2.97 5.77
CA THR A 186 -3.88 -1.98 6.06
C THR A 186 -5.17 -2.20 5.26
N ALA A 187 -5.12 -3.02 4.20
CA ALA A 187 -6.29 -3.35 3.41
C ALA A 187 -7.37 -4.00 4.27
N LEU A 188 -6.99 -4.72 5.33
CA LEU A 188 -7.89 -5.25 6.34
C LEU A 188 -8.79 -4.14 6.91
N TYR A 189 -8.19 -3.07 7.44
CA TYR A 189 -8.93 -1.99 8.12
C TYR A 189 -9.91 -1.29 7.19
N GLN A 190 -9.49 -0.99 5.96
CA GLN A 190 -10.37 -0.32 4.99
C GLN A 190 -11.54 -1.21 4.57
N ASN A 191 -11.30 -2.50 4.34
CA ASN A 191 -12.37 -3.45 4.02
C ASN A 191 -13.28 -3.69 5.24
N ALA A 192 -12.78 -3.52 6.47
CA ALA A 192 -13.55 -3.56 7.71
C ALA A 192 -14.32 -2.27 8.02
N GLY A 193 -14.21 -1.23 7.18
CA GLY A 193 -15.02 -0.02 7.29
C GLY A 193 -14.25 1.27 7.57
N ALA A 194 -12.93 1.19 7.82
CA ALA A 194 -12.11 2.36 8.11
C ALA A 194 -12.20 3.41 6.99
N THR A 195 -12.24 4.67 7.38
CA THR A 195 -12.05 5.81 6.46
C THR A 195 -10.59 5.85 5.98
N MET A 196 -10.28 6.66 4.98
CA MET A 196 -8.90 6.82 4.49
C MET A 196 -7.97 7.41 5.56
N VAL A 197 -8.45 8.39 6.33
CA VAL A 197 -7.70 8.95 7.47
C VAL A 197 -7.44 7.88 8.52
N GLN A 198 -8.45 7.07 8.87
CA GLN A 198 -8.29 5.96 9.80
C GLN A 198 -7.34 4.89 9.26
N GLN A 199 -7.44 4.53 7.99
CA GLN A 199 -6.53 3.56 7.37
C GLN A 199 -5.07 4.01 7.47
N LEU A 200 -4.78 5.29 7.22
CA LEU A 200 -3.43 5.87 7.38
C LEU A 200 -2.99 5.89 8.85
N ALA A 201 -3.86 6.31 9.76
CA ALA A 201 -3.55 6.35 11.19
C ALA A 201 -3.23 4.95 11.73
N TYR A 202 -4.06 3.96 11.40
CA TYR A 202 -3.86 2.57 11.79
C TYR A 202 -2.61 1.98 11.12
N ALA A 203 -2.31 2.33 9.88
CA ALA A 203 -1.07 1.92 9.22
C ALA A 203 0.17 2.36 10.01
N LEU A 204 0.22 3.62 10.44
CA LEU A 204 1.35 4.14 11.20
C LEU A 204 1.40 3.58 12.61
N ALA A 205 0.26 3.43 13.28
CA ALA A 205 0.20 2.84 14.62
C ALA A 205 0.71 1.39 14.59
N HIS A 206 0.24 0.60 13.63
CA HIS A 206 0.66 -0.78 13.42
C HIS A 206 2.15 -0.87 13.06
N ALA A 207 2.63 -0.04 12.14
CA ALA A 207 4.05 0.00 11.81
C ALA A 207 4.91 0.43 13.02
N ASN A 208 4.42 1.36 13.84
CA ASN A 208 5.09 1.83 15.04
C ASN A 208 5.29 0.71 16.07
N GLU A 209 4.36 -0.23 16.19
CA GLU A 209 4.55 -1.41 17.06
C GLU A 209 5.75 -2.25 16.61
N TYR A 210 5.89 -2.49 15.30
CA TYR A 210 7.05 -3.21 14.76
C TYR A 210 8.36 -2.43 14.91
N LEU A 211 8.34 -1.12 14.66
CA LEU A 211 9.51 -0.27 14.85
C LEU A 211 9.97 -0.27 16.31
N ASN A 212 9.06 -0.04 17.25
CA ASN A 212 9.34 -0.05 18.68
C ASN A 212 9.87 -1.41 19.15
N HIS A 213 9.31 -2.50 18.60
CA HIS A 213 9.78 -3.85 18.87
C HIS A 213 11.25 -4.03 18.44
N PHE A 214 11.64 -3.58 17.25
CA PHE A 214 13.02 -3.75 16.76
C PHE A 214 14.01 -2.67 17.19
N ASP A 215 13.57 -1.50 17.67
CA ASP A 215 14.41 -0.31 17.85
C ASP A 215 15.73 -0.56 18.59
N LYS A 216 15.69 -1.37 19.65
CA LYS A 216 16.87 -1.73 20.47
C LYS A 216 17.36 -3.16 20.26
N ARG A 217 16.72 -3.93 19.37
CA ARG A 217 17.06 -5.34 19.09
C ARG A 217 18.01 -5.49 17.90
N ILE A 218 18.07 -4.49 17.03
CA ILE A 218 18.90 -4.51 15.83
C ILE A 218 19.74 -3.23 15.71
N SER A 219 20.89 -3.35 15.06
CA SER A 219 21.79 -2.24 14.79
C SER A 219 21.24 -1.29 13.73
N ASP A 220 21.72 -0.04 13.71
CA ASP A 220 21.31 0.95 12.70
C ASP A 220 21.61 0.49 11.26
N LYS A 221 22.64 -0.34 11.07
CA LYS A 221 22.94 -0.94 9.76
C LYS A 221 21.87 -1.93 9.33
N GLU A 222 21.36 -2.76 10.25
CA GLU A 222 20.28 -3.70 9.97
C GLU A 222 18.97 -2.96 9.73
N LYS A 223 18.67 -1.91 10.51
CA LYS A 223 17.49 -1.05 10.29
C LYS A 223 17.42 -0.50 8.87
N ALA A 224 18.56 -0.10 8.30
CA ALA A 224 18.66 0.40 6.93
C ALA A 224 18.44 -0.67 5.85
N THR A 225 18.52 -1.96 6.19
CA THR A 225 18.27 -3.08 5.25
C THR A 225 16.83 -3.57 5.28
N ILE A 226 16.08 -3.28 6.33
CA ILE A 226 14.69 -3.74 6.46
C ILE A 226 13.79 -2.97 5.51
N THR A 227 13.08 -3.72 4.68
CA THR A 227 12.09 -3.18 3.75
C THR A 227 10.70 -3.30 4.35
N PHE A 228 10.01 -2.16 4.44
CA PHE A 228 8.60 -2.11 4.83
C PHE A 228 7.68 -2.11 3.60
N THR A 229 6.72 -3.02 3.59
CA THR A 229 5.67 -3.12 2.59
C THR A 229 4.31 -2.78 3.20
N PHE A 230 3.60 -1.83 2.60
CA PHE A 230 2.23 -1.50 2.99
C PHE A 230 1.24 -2.06 1.97
N ASN A 231 0.37 -2.97 2.40
CA ASN A 231 -0.73 -3.44 1.56
C ASN A 231 -1.92 -2.49 1.75
N MET A 232 -2.28 -1.77 0.70
CA MET A 232 -3.28 -0.70 0.70
C MET A 232 -4.48 -1.11 -0.17
N ALA A 233 -5.67 -1.12 0.43
CA ALA A 233 -6.90 -1.13 -0.38
C ALA A 233 -7.15 0.25 -1.01
N VAL A 234 -7.61 0.28 -2.26
CA VAL A 234 -7.91 1.49 -3.02
C VAL A 234 -9.36 1.48 -3.48
N GLY A 235 -10.12 2.51 -3.09
CA GLY A 235 -11.53 2.71 -3.45
C GLY A 235 -11.75 3.55 -4.71
N ALA A 236 -12.98 4.03 -4.88
CA ALA A 236 -13.42 4.76 -6.07
C ALA A 236 -13.19 6.28 -6.00
N ASN A 237 -12.88 6.85 -4.83
CA ASN A 237 -12.64 8.29 -4.70
C ASN A 237 -11.25 8.65 -5.24
N TYR A 238 -11.17 8.85 -6.55
CA TYR A 238 -9.94 8.96 -7.34
C TYR A 238 -8.88 9.91 -6.73
N PHE A 239 -9.25 11.16 -6.45
CA PHE A 239 -8.29 12.14 -5.94
C PHE A 239 -7.87 11.85 -4.50
N PHE A 240 -8.79 11.39 -3.66
CA PHE A 240 -8.46 11.04 -2.28
C PHE A 240 -7.56 9.81 -2.21
N GLU A 241 -7.74 8.82 -3.08
CA GLU A 241 -6.88 7.65 -3.13
C GLU A 241 -5.45 8.02 -3.57
N ILE A 242 -5.30 8.90 -4.56
CA ILE A 242 -4.01 9.47 -4.94
C ILE A 242 -3.39 10.22 -3.75
N ALA A 243 -4.16 11.07 -3.08
CA ALA A 243 -3.69 11.83 -1.93
C ALA A 243 -3.29 10.90 -0.77
N LYS A 244 -4.04 9.82 -0.52
CA LYS A 244 -3.80 8.83 0.53
C LYS A 244 -2.46 8.14 0.36
N LEU A 245 -2.16 7.62 -0.84
CA LEU A 245 -0.89 6.95 -1.11
C LEU A 245 0.31 7.91 -1.00
N ARG A 246 0.14 9.17 -1.39
CA ARG A 246 1.16 10.21 -1.21
C ARG A 246 1.36 10.58 0.26
N ALA A 247 0.26 10.73 1.00
CA ALA A 247 0.27 11.01 2.42
C ALA A 247 0.95 9.89 3.20
N LEU A 248 0.66 8.62 2.88
CA LEU A 248 1.32 7.46 3.48
C LEU A 248 2.85 7.56 3.38
N ARG A 249 3.39 7.88 2.19
CA ARG A 249 4.85 7.99 2.01
C ARG A 249 5.46 9.09 2.88
N ASN A 250 4.79 10.25 2.97
CA ASN A 250 5.27 11.36 3.80
C ASN A 250 5.21 11.01 5.29
N LEU A 251 4.11 10.41 5.73
CA LEU A 251 3.90 10.02 7.12
C LEU A 251 4.85 8.89 7.53
N TRP A 252 5.02 7.89 6.68
CA TRP A 252 5.99 6.81 6.87
C TRP A 252 7.40 7.37 6.96
N SER A 253 7.79 8.25 6.02
CA SER A 253 9.11 8.88 6.04
C SER A 253 9.37 9.61 7.36
N ALA A 254 8.38 10.35 7.87
CA ALA A 254 8.52 11.01 9.17
C ALA A 254 8.69 10.01 10.32
N LEU A 255 7.90 8.93 10.35
CA LEU A 255 7.94 7.92 11.40
C LEU A 255 9.24 7.09 11.36
N ALA A 256 9.60 6.54 10.20
CA ALA A 256 10.77 5.66 10.04
C ALA A 256 12.08 6.36 10.41
N LEU A 257 12.22 7.64 10.02
CA LEU A 257 13.40 8.44 10.34
C LEU A 257 13.57 8.70 11.85
N CYS A 258 12.49 8.72 12.64
CA CYS A 258 12.59 8.81 14.10
C CYS A 258 13.25 7.57 14.73
N TYR A 259 13.14 6.41 14.08
CA TYR A 259 13.71 5.14 14.54
C TYR A 259 15.02 4.74 13.83
N GLY A 260 15.46 5.53 12.83
CA GLY A 260 16.66 5.24 12.03
C GLY A 260 16.47 4.19 10.93
N PHE A 261 15.22 3.91 10.53
CA PHE A 261 14.90 3.01 9.41
C PHE A 261 14.89 3.75 8.07
N ASP A 262 14.95 3.02 6.95
CA ASP A 262 14.79 3.62 5.62
C ASP A 262 13.39 4.25 5.47
N ALA A 263 13.37 5.49 4.99
CA ALA A 263 12.15 6.23 4.68
C ALA A 263 11.43 5.70 3.42
N LYS A 264 12.09 4.86 2.62
CA LYS A 264 11.46 4.19 1.49
C LYS A 264 10.52 3.09 1.97
N CYS A 265 9.42 2.92 1.26
CA CYS A 265 8.50 1.82 1.46
C CYS A 265 7.97 1.31 0.13
N HIS A 266 7.64 0.01 0.12
CA HIS A 266 6.90 -0.63 -0.94
C HIS A 266 5.41 -0.49 -0.65
N ILE A 267 4.62 -0.27 -1.70
CA ILE A 267 3.16 -0.19 -1.59
C ILE A 267 2.59 -1.20 -2.56
N ILE A 268 1.83 -2.16 -2.03
CA ILE A 268 0.99 -3.03 -2.84
C ILE A 268 -0.43 -2.47 -2.78
N ALA A 269 -0.90 -1.95 -3.91
CA ALA A 269 -2.24 -1.41 -4.02
C ALA A 269 -3.20 -2.46 -4.58
N THR A 270 -4.34 -2.67 -3.94
CA THR A 270 -5.38 -3.59 -4.42
C THR A 270 -6.73 -2.88 -4.42
N PRO A 271 -7.53 -2.99 -5.50
CA PRO A 271 -8.91 -2.48 -5.48
C PRO A 271 -9.68 -3.05 -4.29
N THR A 272 -10.39 -2.18 -3.57
CA THR A 272 -11.19 -2.59 -2.42
C THR A 272 -12.29 -3.56 -2.82
N LYS A 273 -12.65 -4.46 -1.90
CA LYS A 273 -13.84 -5.31 -2.04
C LYS A 273 -15.10 -4.59 -1.56
N ARG A 274 -14.95 -3.56 -0.71
CA ARG A 274 -16.06 -2.86 -0.05
C ARG A 274 -17.03 -2.16 -1.02
N ASN A 275 -16.54 -1.75 -2.19
CA ASN A 275 -17.37 -1.10 -3.21
C ASN A 275 -17.79 -2.05 -4.35
N LYS A 276 -17.57 -3.36 -4.20
CA LYS A 276 -17.91 -4.35 -5.21
C LYS A 276 -19.31 -4.90 -4.95
N THR A 277 -20.10 -5.02 -6.00
CA THR A 277 -21.50 -5.44 -5.91
C THR A 277 -21.69 -6.88 -6.39
N LEU A 278 -22.58 -7.62 -5.73
CA LEU A 278 -23.07 -8.93 -6.20
C LEU A 278 -24.07 -8.76 -7.35
N TYR A 279 -24.89 -7.71 -7.29
CA TYR A 279 -25.81 -7.33 -8.35
C TYR A 279 -25.10 -6.51 -9.42
N ASP A 280 -25.46 -6.78 -10.67
CA ASP A 280 -24.83 -6.16 -11.84
C ASP A 280 -23.29 -6.17 -11.77
N TYR A 281 -22.74 -7.37 -11.55
CA TYR A 281 -21.32 -7.56 -11.23
C TYR A 281 -20.37 -7.06 -12.33
N ASN A 282 -20.85 -6.83 -13.55
CA ASN A 282 -20.06 -6.26 -14.64
C ASN A 282 -19.64 -4.81 -14.34
N THR A 283 -20.37 -4.09 -13.49
CA THR A 283 -20.00 -2.74 -13.02
C THR A 283 -18.75 -2.72 -12.13
N ASN A 284 -18.25 -3.90 -11.74
CA ASN A 284 -17.02 -4.03 -10.97
C ASN A 284 -15.74 -3.91 -11.83
N LEU A 285 -15.86 -4.02 -13.16
CA LEU A 285 -14.79 -3.85 -14.15
C LEU A 285 -14.37 -2.38 -14.24
#